data_AF-A0A0T7BSE6-F1
#
_entry.id   AF-A0A0T7BSE6-F1
#
_cell.length_a   1.000
_cell.length_b   1.000
_cell.length_c   1.000
_cell.angle_alpha   90.00
_cell.angle_beta   90.00
_cell.angle_gamma   90.00
#
_symmetry.space_group_name_H-M   'P 1'
#
loop_
_entity.id
_entity.type
_entity.pdbx_description
1 polymer ?
#
loop_
_entity_poly.entity_id
_entity_poly.type
_entity_poly.pdbx_seq_one_letter_code
_entity_poly.pdbx_strand_id
1 'polypeptide(L)'
;MHREPLYYTQNYTFENRRKKINWLHQIIDALHQKPELGKYEDDEESRELFTQETITVAEHLMKLVTLEKPNTQDICELYKLLKIYIHMRNSAWDDMCKYVEKWHWVVNIWETFQNVVELDIWHGYDCQHYSIKEPLIAEGKFIRSSSSIDHYGHIIFKVEQNLAENQIKIVWQIADETVIPDEYIPESIEGIIDGLIRHFHLQNQALTSLKITVCNGSYHEINSRESDYRLAAIIAWRNALESAEFIAI
;
A
#
# COMPACT_ATOMS: atom_id res chain seq x y z
N MET A 1 12.93 11.60 -18.50
CA MET A 1 11.56 12.11 -18.64
C MET A 1 11.25 12.87 -17.35
N HIS A 2 10.99 14.18 -17.43
CA HIS A 2 10.62 14.96 -16.24
C HIS A 2 9.13 14.74 -15.99
N ARG A 3 8.80 13.98 -14.95
CA ARG A 3 7.41 13.77 -14.54
C ARG A 3 7.01 14.91 -13.59
N GLU A 4 5.77 15.40 -13.67
CA GLU A 4 5.27 16.48 -12.79
C GLU A 4 5.05 16.01 -11.34
N PRO A 5 5.61 16.66 -10.32
CA PRO A 5 5.47 16.24 -8.92
C PRO A 5 4.00 16.02 -8.52
N LEU A 6 3.69 14.93 -7.81
CA LEU A 6 2.32 14.70 -7.31
C LEU A 6 1.81 15.91 -6.54
N TYR A 7 0.52 16.22 -6.67
CA TYR A 7 -0.13 17.34 -5.99
C TYR A 7 0.18 17.38 -4.49
N TYR A 8 0.33 16.21 -3.86
CA TYR A 8 0.62 16.12 -2.44
C TYR A 8 2.09 16.32 -2.05
N THR A 9 3.05 16.29 -2.99
CA THR A 9 4.49 16.53 -2.73
C THR A 9 4.74 17.84 -1.96
N GLN A 10 3.96 18.88 -2.27
CA GLN A 10 4.03 20.17 -1.56
C GLN A 10 3.78 20.05 -0.05
N ASN A 11 3.02 19.04 0.41
CA ASN A 11 2.74 18.81 1.82
C ASN A 11 3.87 18.10 2.57
N TYR A 12 4.87 17.58 1.86
CA TYR A 12 5.96 16.77 2.42
C TYR A 12 7.29 17.52 2.55
N THR A 13 7.29 18.85 2.42
CA THR A 13 8.46 19.67 2.79
C THR A 13 8.72 19.59 4.30
N PHE A 14 9.98 19.72 4.72
CA PHE A 14 10.34 19.69 6.16
C PHE A 14 9.50 20.66 6.99
N GLU A 15 9.32 21.89 6.51
CA GLU A 15 8.49 22.90 7.17
C GLU A 15 7.02 22.48 7.30
N ASN A 16 6.44 21.88 6.26
CA ASN A 16 5.06 21.41 6.31
C ASN A 16 4.88 20.17 7.18
N ARG A 17 5.86 19.26 7.20
CA ARG A 17 5.92 18.12 8.13
C ARG A 17 5.91 18.61 9.59
N ARG A 18 6.78 19.59 9.92
CA ARG A 18 6.87 20.18 11.27
C ARG A 18 5.57 20.87 11.72
N LYS A 19 4.92 21.63 10.83
CA LYS A 19 3.66 22.32 11.15
C LYS A 19 2.52 21.35 11.44
N LYS A 20 2.57 20.16 10.84
CA LYS A 20 1.58 19.10 11.01
C LYS A 20 2.05 18.03 11.99
N ILE A 21 2.94 18.29 12.94
CA ILE A 21 3.42 17.22 13.84
C ILE A 21 2.55 17.01 15.08
N ASN A 22 1.75 18.02 15.45
CA ASN A 22 0.97 18.01 16.70
C ASN A 22 -0.05 16.86 16.76
N TRP A 23 -0.69 16.50 15.63
CA TRP A 23 -1.64 15.39 15.62
C TRP A 23 -0.94 14.06 15.93
N LEU A 24 0.30 13.87 15.46
CA LEU A 24 1.08 12.66 15.72
C LEU A 24 1.53 12.58 17.17
N HIS A 25 1.91 13.72 17.78
CA HIS A 25 2.18 13.78 19.23
C HIS A 25 0.95 13.39 20.04
N GLN A 26 -0.21 13.97 19.70
CA GLN A 26 -1.47 13.67 20.38
C GLN A 26 -1.86 12.19 20.25
N ILE A 27 -1.65 11.59 19.07
CA ILE A 27 -1.87 10.15 18.88
C ILE A 27 -0.94 9.36 19.79
N ILE A 28 0.38 9.55 19.69
CA ILE A 28 1.37 8.76 20.47
C ILE A 28 1.13 8.92 21.99
N ASP A 29 0.83 10.13 22.46
CA ASP A 29 0.49 10.37 23.87
C ASP A 29 -0.80 9.63 24.27
N ALA A 30 -1.82 9.62 23.39
CA ALA A 30 -3.04 8.84 23.60
C ALA A 30 -2.75 7.33 23.63
N LEU A 31 -1.86 6.83 22.77
CA LEU A 31 -1.45 5.41 22.74
C LEU A 31 -0.80 4.98 24.05
N HIS A 32 0.06 5.84 24.62
CA HIS A 32 0.72 5.55 25.90
C HIS A 32 -0.25 5.60 27.09
N GLN A 33 -1.26 6.47 27.05
CA GLN A 33 -2.18 6.66 28.17
C GLN A 33 -3.33 5.64 28.19
N LYS A 34 -3.87 5.30 27.01
CA LYS A 34 -5.01 4.39 26.84
C LYS A 34 -4.92 3.69 25.47
N PRO A 35 -4.24 2.54 25.39
CA PRO A 35 -4.14 1.73 24.16
C PRO A 35 -5.51 1.33 23.57
N GLU A 36 -6.57 1.43 24.37
CA GLU A 36 -7.97 1.19 24.02
C GLU A 36 -8.72 2.36 23.36
N LEU A 37 -8.12 3.56 23.32
CA LEU A 37 -8.72 4.72 22.64
C LEU A 37 -8.42 4.71 21.13
N GLY A 38 -9.45 5.01 20.32
CA GLY A 38 -9.37 5.08 18.85
C GLY A 38 -10.14 4.00 18.10
N LYS A 39 -10.92 3.18 18.82
CA LYS A 39 -11.90 2.27 18.22
C LYS A 39 -12.90 3.05 17.37
N TYR A 40 -13.32 2.44 16.26
CA TYR A 40 -14.48 2.91 15.52
C TYR A 40 -15.71 2.88 16.44
N GLU A 41 -16.42 4.02 16.55
CA GLU A 41 -17.55 4.19 17.48
C GLU A 41 -18.66 3.14 17.27
N ASP A 42 -18.75 2.57 16.07
CA ASP A 42 -19.80 1.63 15.64
C ASP A 42 -19.39 0.13 15.71
N ASP A 43 -18.21 -0.21 16.25
CA ASP A 43 -17.69 -1.59 16.20
C ASP A 43 -17.41 -2.17 17.60
N GLU A 44 -18.47 -2.61 18.29
CA GLU A 44 -18.39 -3.28 19.60
C GLU A 44 -17.59 -4.60 19.57
N GLU A 45 -17.43 -5.23 18.39
CA GLU A 45 -16.68 -6.48 18.20
C GLU A 45 -15.19 -6.24 17.89
N SER A 46 -14.78 -5.02 17.52
CA SER A 46 -13.37 -4.68 17.31
C SER A 46 -12.59 -4.76 18.62
N ARG A 47 -11.83 -5.86 18.76
CA ARG A 47 -10.97 -6.15 19.92
C ARG A 47 -9.51 -5.78 19.70
N GLU A 48 -9.10 -5.41 18.49
CA GLU A 48 -7.69 -5.12 18.21
C GLU A 48 -7.31 -3.73 18.74
N LEU A 49 -6.57 -3.77 19.85
CA LEU A 49 -6.00 -2.61 20.54
C LEU A 49 -4.65 -2.27 19.90
N PHE A 50 -4.18 -1.05 20.14
CA PHE A 50 -2.76 -0.75 19.92
C PHE A 50 -1.88 -1.69 20.76
N THR A 51 -0.87 -2.26 20.13
CA THR A 51 0.12 -3.14 20.76
C THR A 51 1.43 -2.38 20.98
N GLN A 52 2.36 -2.95 21.74
CA GLN A 52 3.68 -2.34 21.94
C GLN A 52 4.44 -2.17 20.61
N GLU A 53 4.23 -3.11 19.68
CA GLU A 53 4.79 -3.06 18.33
C GLU A 53 4.25 -1.86 17.55
N THR A 54 2.93 -1.62 17.57
CA THR A 54 2.34 -0.50 16.82
C THR A 54 2.63 0.86 17.43
N ILE A 55 2.80 0.93 18.75
CA ILE A 55 3.38 2.12 19.42
C ILE A 55 4.80 2.39 18.92
N THR A 56 5.64 1.35 18.86
CA THR A 56 7.04 1.48 18.38
C THR A 56 7.09 1.97 16.93
N VAL A 57 6.18 1.51 16.08
CA VAL A 57 6.04 2.00 14.69
C VAL A 57 5.62 3.48 14.65
N ALA A 58 4.68 3.90 15.50
CA ALA A 58 4.27 5.30 15.59
C ALA A 58 5.42 6.21 16.08
N GLU A 59 6.22 5.75 17.05
CA GLU A 59 7.42 6.46 17.50
C GLU A 59 8.48 6.56 16.40
N HIS A 60 8.64 5.52 15.58
CA HIS A 60 9.54 5.54 14.43
C HIS A 60 9.09 6.60 13.41
N LEU A 61 7.79 6.66 13.10
CA LEU A 61 7.23 7.72 12.27
C LEU A 61 7.55 9.11 12.82
N MET A 62 7.36 9.32 14.13
CA MET A 62 7.67 10.59 14.79
C MET A 62 9.13 10.99 14.58
N LYS A 63 10.07 10.08 14.81
CA LYS A 63 11.50 10.32 14.61
C LYS A 63 11.77 10.76 13.16
N LEU A 64 11.25 10.06 12.16
CA LEU A 64 11.49 10.39 10.75
C LEU A 64 10.90 11.73 10.33
N VAL A 65 9.69 12.06 10.80
CA VAL A 65 9.02 13.33 10.46
C VAL A 65 9.79 14.54 10.98
N THR A 66 10.51 14.39 12.10
CA THR A 66 11.36 15.45 12.69
C THR A 66 12.69 15.66 11.98
N LEU A 67 13.12 14.72 11.12
CA LEU A 67 14.35 14.88 10.35
C LEU A 67 14.13 15.84 9.18
N GLU A 68 15.11 16.71 8.93
CA GLU A 68 15.09 17.59 7.76
C GLU A 68 15.16 16.78 6.46
N LYS A 69 16.05 15.78 6.45
CA LYS A 69 16.29 14.86 5.33
C LYS A 69 16.31 13.42 5.83
N PRO A 70 15.15 12.81 6.08
CA PRO A 70 15.06 11.39 6.42
C PRO A 70 15.52 10.55 5.23
N ASN A 71 16.09 9.38 5.53
CA ASN A 71 16.59 8.48 4.51
C ASN A 71 15.41 7.74 3.84
N THR A 72 15.47 7.60 2.51
CA THR A 72 14.50 6.84 1.71
C THR A 72 14.30 5.41 2.23
N GLN A 73 15.37 4.74 2.64
CA GLN A 73 15.32 3.38 3.17
C GLN A 73 14.48 3.31 4.44
N ASP A 74 14.66 4.25 5.37
CA ASP A 74 13.90 4.29 6.63
C ASP A 74 12.40 4.50 6.37
N ILE A 75 12.07 5.34 5.37
CA ILE A 75 10.67 5.58 4.94
C ILE A 75 10.07 4.31 4.33
N CYS A 76 10.84 3.58 3.51
CA CYS A 76 10.42 2.30 2.94
C CYS A 76 10.24 1.22 4.01
N GLU A 77 11.10 1.16 5.02
CA GLU A 77 10.97 0.23 6.14
C GLU A 77 9.75 0.56 7.00
N LEU A 78 9.53 1.84 7.31
CA LEU A 78 8.33 2.27 8.03
C LEU A 78 7.05 1.93 7.26
N TYR A 79 7.04 2.13 5.95
CA TYR A 79 5.93 1.75 5.08
C TYR A 79 5.62 0.25 5.19
N LYS A 80 6.65 -0.62 5.09
CA LYS A 80 6.47 -2.08 5.21
C LYS A 80 5.88 -2.46 6.57
N LEU A 81 6.39 -1.87 7.65
CA LEU A 81 5.89 -2.11 9.01
C LEU A 81 4.41 -1.71 9.14
N LEU A 82 4.04 -0.53 8.64
CA LEU A 82 2.64 -0.08 8.66
C LEU A 82 1.71 -1.00 7.87
N LYS A 83 2.18 -1.55 6.75
CA LYS A 83 1.41 -2.47 5.91
C LYS A 83 1.11 -3.80 6.61
N ILE A 84 2.00 -4.33 7.44
CA ILE A 84 1.74 -5.53 8.24
C ILE A 84 0.53 -5.31 9.16
N TYR A 85 0.47 -4.14 9.80
CA TYR A 85 -0.55 -3.81 10.78
C TYR A 85 -1.73 -3.02 10.19
N ILE A 86 -1.91 -2.99 8.86
CA ILE A 86 -2.95 -2.20 8.19
C ILE A 86 -4.38 -2.60 8.61
N HIS A 87 -4.55 -3.78 9.18
CA HIS A 87 -5.85 -4.31 9.63
C HIS A 87 -6.25 -3.89 11.05
N MET A 88 -5.36 -3.21 11.79
CA MET A 88 -5.75 -2.61 13.05
C MET A 88 -6.91 -1.64 12.82
N ARG A 89 -8.10 -1.98 13.34
CA ARG A 89 -9.32 -1.18 13.20
C ARG A 89 -9.28 0.06 14.09
N ASN A 90 -8.43 1.02 13.74
CA ASN A 90 -8.24 2.24 14.50
C ASN A 90 -8.05 3.44 13.57
N SER A 91 -8.87 4.49 13.75
CA SER A 91 -8.86 5.66 12.87
C SER A 91 -7.54 6.44 12.91
N ALA A 92 -6.91 6.53 14.08
CA ALA A 92 -5.61 7.17 14.24
C ALA A 92 -4.50 6.38 13.52
N TRP A 93 -4.58 5.05 13.53
CA TRP A 93 -3.69 4.20 12.76
C TRP A 93 -3.87 4.39 11.26
N ASP A 94 -5.11 4.41 10.80
CA ASP A 94 -5.43 4.63 9.38
C ASP A 94 -4.89 5.97 8.88
N ASP A 95 -4.95 7.02 9.69
CA ASP A 95 -4.40 8.33 9.34
C ASP A 95 -2.87 8.32 9.29
N MET A 96 -2.19 7.59 10.19
CA MET A 96 -0.75 7.37 10.11
C MET A 96 -0.35 6.59 8.86
N CYS A 97 -1.06 5.49 8.55
CA CYS A 97 -0.87 4.72 7.33
C CYS A 97 -1.00 5.60 6.09
N LYS A 98 -2.11 6.35 5.95
CA LYS A 98 -2.32 7.28 4.82
C LYS A 98 -1.22 8.34 4.72
N TYR A 99 -0.73 8.84 5.86
CA TYR A 99 0.35 9.83 5.87
C TYR A 99 1.65 9.25 5.31
N VAL A 100 2.04 8.05 5.74
CA VAL A 100 3.26 7.38 5.28
C VAL A 100 3.13 6.82 3.87
N GLU A 101 1.99 6.24 3.49
CA GLU A 101 1.72 5.79 2.11
C GLU A 101 2.04 6.91 1.12
N LYS A 102 1.44 8.09 1.32
CA LYS A 102 1.72 9.27 0.48
C LYS A 102 3.19 9.66 0.49
N TRP A 103 3.87 9.61 1.65
CA TRP A 103 5.27 9.95 1.73
C TRP A 103 6.17 8.96 0.99
N HIS A 104 5.91 7.66 1.16
CA HIS A 104 6.56 6.57 0.46
C HIS A 104 6.41 6.72 -1.06
N TRP A 105 5.22 7.09 -1.55
CA TRP A 105 5.02 7.35 -2.97
C TRP A 105 5.70 8.60 -3.48
N VAL A 106 5.77 9.67 -2.67
CA VAL A 106 6.54 10.86 -3.03
C VAL A 106 8.00 10.48 -3.30
N VAL A 107 8.60 9.77 -2.36
CA VAL A 107 10.01 9.38 -2.43
C VAL A 107 10.25 8.38 -3.56
N ASN A 108 9.42 7.35 -3.68
CA ASN A 108 9.59 6.39 -4.76
C ASN A 108 9.25 7.03 -6.10
N ILE A 109 8.01 7.40 -6.41
CA ILE A 109 7.58 7.74 -7.78
C ILE A 109 8.30 8.97 -8.37
N TRP A 110 8.60 9.99 -7.57
CA TRP A 110 9.16 11.25 -8.08
C TRP A 110 10.67 11.36 -7.92
N GLU A 111 11.23 10.78 -6.86
CA GLU A 111 12.66 10.94 -6.59
C GLU A 111 13.48 9.75 -7.12
N THR A 112 12.99 8.50 -7.01
CA THR A 112 13.84 7.31 -7.24
C THR A 112 13.21 6.12 -7.99
N PHE A 113 11.96 6.21 -8.47
CA PHE A 113 11.25 5.05 -9.02
C PHE A 113 11.78 4.67 -10.38
N GLN A 114 12.42 3.51 -10.43
CA GLN A 114 12.95 2.93 -11.66
C GLN A 114 11.99 1.90 -12.25
N ASN A 115 10.69 2.18 -12.20
CA ASN A 115 9.63 1.24 -12.60
C ASN A 115 9.62 -0.07 -11.80
N VAL A 116 10.31 -0.12 -10.66
CA VAL A 116 10.42 -1.31 -9.81
C VAL A 116 10.23 -0.90 -8.36
N VAL A 117 9.40 -1.65 -7.64
CA VAL A 117 9.29 -1.63 -6.18
C VAL A 117 9.68 -3.01 -5.66
N GLU A 118 10.60 -3.06 -4.70
CA GLU A 118 10.99 -4.30 -4.02
C GLU A 118 10.58 -4.21 -2.55
N LEU A 119 9.78 -5.17 -2.12
CA LEU A 119 9.15 -5.20 -0.80
C LEU A 119 9.45 -6.53 -0.12
N ASP A 120 9.69 -6.45 1.19
CA ASP A 120 9.71 -7.58 2.11
C ASP A 120 8.68 -7.23 3.19
N ILE A 121 7.41 -7.46 2.88
CA ILE A 121 6.28 -7.03 3.71
C ILE A 121 6.15 -7.95 4.93
N TRP A 122 6.64 -9.19 4.85
CA TRP A 122 6.49 -10.19 5.91
C TRP A 122 7.74 -10.29 6.81
N HIS A 123 8.68 -9.36 6.66
CA HIS A 123 9.92 -9.35 7.42
C HIS A 123 9.67 -9.43 8.93
N GLY A 124 10.17 -10.47 9.59
CA GLY A 124 10.04 -10.65 11.03
C GLY A 124 8.64 -11.05 11.51
N TYR A 125 7.69 -11.34 10.61
CA TYR A 125 6.37 -11.85 10.94
C TYR A 125 6.35 -13.39 10.87
N ASP A 126 5.94 -14.05 11.95
CA ASP A 126 5.91 -15.52 12.05
C ASP A 126 4.68 -16.09 11.36
N CYS A 127 4.80 -16.39 10.05
CA CYS A 127 3.73 -16.97 9.25
C CYS A 127 4.26 -18.00 8.25
N GLN A 128 3.38 -18.91 7.81
CA GLN A 128 3.73 -19.87 6.78
C GLN A 128 3.73 -19.17 5.42
N HIS A 129 4.86 -19.22 4.73
CA HIS A 129 5.01 -18.59 3.42
C HIS A 129 4.52 -19.50 2.29
N TYR A 130 3.86 -18.87 1.33
CA TYR A 130 3.36 -19.47 0.11
C TYR A 130 3.74 -18.62 -1.09
N SER A 131 3.80 -19.25 -2.26
CA SER A 131 3.85 -18.58 -3.55
C SER A 131 2.85 -19.23 -4.50
N ILE A 132 2.58 -18.58 -5.64
CA ILE A 132 1.80 -19.19 -6.72
C ILE A 132 2.59 -20.33 -7.37
N LYS A 133 1.93 -21.41 -7.73
CA LYS A 133 2.58 -22.56 -8.39
C LYS A 133 2.90 -22.28 -9.86
N GLU A 134 1.93 -21.74 -10.58
CA GLU A 134 2.02 -21.43 -12.00
C GLU A 134 1.81 -19.92 -12.22
N PRO A 135 2.47 -19.30 -13.21
CA PRO A 135 2.21 -17.93 -13.60
C PRO A 135 0.73 -17.70 -13.93
N LEU A 136 0.20 -16.54 -13.54
CA LEU A 136 -1.19 -16.17 -13.82
C LEU A 136 -1.31 -14.72 -14.29
N ILE A 137 -2.40 -14.43 -14.99
CA ILE A 137 -2.79 -13.07 -15.37
C ILE A 137 -3.93 -12.64 -14.45
N ALA A 138 -3.74 -11.51 -13.78
CA ALA A 138 -4.75 -10.86 -12.97
C ALA A 138 -5.29 -9.65 -13.74
N GLU A 139 -6.57 -9.70 -14.08
CA GLU A 139 -7.30 -8.58 -14.70
C GLU A 139 -8.40 -8.12 -13.75
N GLY A 140 -8.42 -6.82 -13.50
CA GLY A 140 -9.41 -6.20 -12.63
C GLY A 140 -9.93 -4.91 -13.22
N LYS A 141 -11.26 -4.80 -13.23
CA LYS A 141 -11.98 -3.63 -13.72
C LYS A 141 -12.97 -3.15 -12.68
N PHE A 142 -12.77 -1.94 -12.20
CA PHE A 142 -13.72 -1.25 -11.35
C PHE A 142 -14.59 -0.33 -12.20
N ILE A 143 -15.87 -0.65 -12.31
CA ILE A 143 -16.88 0.20 -12.97
C ILE A 143 -18.01 0.38 -11.99
N ARG A 144 -18.30 1.63 -11.65
CA ARG A 144 -19.45 1.98 -10.81
C ARG A 144 -20.08 3.27 -11.29
N SER A 145 -21.38 3.23 -11.51
CA SER A 145 -22.17 4.44 -11.77
C SER A 145 -23.00 4.75 -10.55
N SER A 146 -22.84 5.96 -10.00
CA SER A 146 -23.70 6.48 -8.93
C SER A 146 -24.26 7.82 -9.37
N SER A 147 -25.55 7.85 -9.76
CA SER A 147 -26.46 8.99 -10.06
C SER A 147 -25.96 10.27 -10.76
N SER A 148 -24.72 10.71 -10.56
CA SER A 148 -24.05 11.88 -11.14
C SER A 148 -22.57 11.63 -11.46
N ILE A 149 -21.96 10.55 -10.96
CA ILE A 149 -20.53 10.29 -11.07
C ILE A 149 -20.31 8.84 -11.50
N ASP A 150 -19.59 8.68 -12.61
CA ASP A 150 -19.04 7.41 -13.05
C ASP A 150 -17.62 7.23 -12.50
N HIS A 151 -17.29 5.98 -12.20
CA HIS A 151 -15.98 5.52 -11.73
C HIS A 151 -15.44 4.48 -12.70
N TYR A 152 -14.14 4.59 -13.00
CA TYR A 152 -13.46 3.69 -13.92
C TYR A 152 -12.00 3.45 -13.53
N GLY A 153 -11.65 2.19 -13.28
CA GLY A 153 -10.26 1.74 -13.21
C GLY A 153 -10.11 0.40 -13.92
N HIS A 154 -9.03 0.20 -14.66
CA HIS A 154 -8.74 -1.06 -15.32
C HIS A 154 -7.24 -1.33 -15.32
N ILE A 155 -6.85 -2.46 -14.74
CA ILE A 155 -5.45 -2.86 -14.63
C ILE A 155 -5.30 -4.36 -14.91
N ILE A 156 -4.21 -4.69 -15.59
CA ILE A 156 -3.81 -6.06 -15.89
C ILE A 156 -2.36 -6.24 -15.47
N PHE A 157 -2.10 -7.23 -14.63
CA PHE A 157 -0.77 -7.60 -14.21
C PHE A 157 -0.54 -9.11 -14.27
N LYS A 158 0.68 -9.48 -14.64
CA LYS A 158 1.15 -10.86 -14.61
C LYS A 158 1.80 -11.14 -13.26
N VAL A 159 1.44 -12.24 -12.63
CA VAL A 159 2.08 -12.72 -11.39
C VAL A 159 2.89 -13.95 -11.71
N GLU A 160 4.15 -13.96 -11.28
CA GLU A 160 5.10 -15.06 -11.45
C GLU A 160 5.79 -15.34 -10.12
N GLN A 161 6.33 -16.53 -9.94
CA GLN A 161 7.27 -16.79 -8.86
C GLN A 161 8.52 -15.93 -9.02
N ASN A 162 9.05 -15.44 -7.90
CA ASN A 162 10.33 -14.78 -7.80
C ASN A 162 11.32 -15.73 -7.12
N LEU A 163 12.50 -15.90 -7.72
CA LEU A 163 13.54 -16.80 -7.18
C LEU A 163 14.22 -16.25 -5.92
N ALA A 164 14.05 -14.96 -5.64
CA ALA A 164 14.47 -14.38 -4.37
C ALA A 164 13.41 -14.68 -3.30
N GLU A 165 13.76 -15.56 -2.36
CA GLU A 165 12.89 -15.92 -1.23
C GLU A 165 12.46 -14.67 -0.44
N ASN A 166 11.19 -14.65 -0.06
CA ASN A 166 10.56 -13.64 0.81
C ASN A 166 10.46 -12.22 0.21
N GLN A 167 10.78 -12.05 -1.08
CA GLN A 167 10.69 -10.74 -1.73
C GLN A 167 9.55 -10.65 -2.74
N ILE A 168 8.80 -9.57 -2.65
CA ILE A 168 7.80 -9.15 -3.62
C ILE A 168 8.42 -8.07 -4.51
N LYS A 169 8.45 -8.32 -5.81
CA LYS A 169 8.94 -7.38 -6.82
C LYS A 169 7.78 -6.93 -7.71
N ILE A 170 7.43 -5.67 -7.64
CA ILE A 170 6.40 -5.05 -8.48
C ILE A 170 7.11 -4.27 -9.58
N VAL A 171 6.83 -4.59 -10.84
CA VAL A 171 7.43 -3.98 -12.03
C VAL A 171 6.34 -3.27 -12.81
N TRP A 172 6.50 -1.98 -13.04
CA TRP A 172 5.67 -1.19 -13.93
C TRP A 172 6.21 -1.30 -15.37
N GLN A 173 5.53 -2.05 -16.23
CA GLN A 173 5.97 -2.32 -17.59
C GLN A 173 4.87 -2.00 -18.62
N ILE A 174 4.26 -0.82 -18.47
CA ILE A 174 3.37 -0.27 -19.49
C ILE A 174 4.20 0.54 -20.47
N ALA A 175 4.18 0.14 -21.75
CA ALA A 175 5.03 0.74 -22.78
C ALA A 175 4.55 2.13 -23.25
N ASP A 176 3.27 2.44 -23.02
CA ASP A 176 2.62 3.67 -23.49
C ASP A 176 1.75 4.26 -22.36
N GLU A 177 2.04 5.49 -21.97
CA GLU A 177 1.33 6.24 -20.92
C GLU A 177 -0.15 6.51 -21.27
N THR A 178 -0.54 6.35 -22.54
CA THR A 178 -1.95 6.40 -22.96
C THR A 178 -2.75 5.17 -22.51
N VAL A 179 -2.11 4.12 -22.02
CA VAL A 179 -2.78 2.94 -21.47
C VAL A 179 -3.20 3.21 -20.02
N ILE A 180 -2.25 3.61 -19.18
CA ILE A 180 -2.51 4.08 -17.81
C ILE A 180 -1.60 5.29 -17.53
N PRO A 181 -2.17 6.47 -17.29
CA PRO A 181 -1.42 7.65 -16.89
C PRO A 181 -0.61 7.46 -15.59
N ASP A 182 0.53 8.15 -15.49
CA ASP A 182 1.50 8.01 -14.39
C ASP A 182 0.89 8.35 -13.02
N GLU A 183 -0.11 9.24 -12.95
CA GLU A 183 -0.79 9.61 -11.72
C GLU A 183 -1.52 8.44 -11.05
N TYR A 184 -1.83 7.37 -11.80
CA TYR A 184 -2.51 6.19 -11.27
C TYR A 184 -1.55 5.10 -10.79
N ILE A 185 -0.24 5.22 -11.06
CA ILE A 185 0.77 4.25 -10.61
C ILE A 185 0.74 4.04 -9.08
N PRO A 186 0.75 5.09 -8.24
CA PRO A 186 0.80 4.92 -6.79
C PRO A 186 -0.36 4.07 -6.27
N GLU A 187 -1.60 4.46 -6.57
CA GLU A 187 -2.79 3.75 -6.10
C GLU A 187 -2.94 2.37 -6.75
N SER A 188 -2.46 2.18 -7.99
CA SER A 188 -2.39 0.86 -8.63
C SER A 188 -1.52 -0.11 -7.84
N ILE A 189 -0.30 0.33 -7.48
CA ILE A 189 0.63 -0.50 -6.72
C ILE A 189 0.12 -0.72 -5.30
N GLU A 190 -0.47 0.30 -4.67
CA GLU A 190 -1.16 0.15 -3.38
C GLU A 190 -2.26 -0.91 -3.43
N GLY A 191 -3.08 -0.93 -4.48
CA GLY A 191 -4.12 -1.94 -4.62
C GLY A 191 -3.56 -3.34 -4.85
N ILE A 192 -2.41 -3.46 -5.51
CA ILE A 192 -1.69 -4.73 -5.62
C ILE A 192 -1.20 -5.19 -4.24
N ILE A 193 -0.61 -4.29 -3.44
CA ILE A 193 -0.12 -4.60 -2.09
C ILE A 193 -1.27 -4.97 -1.16
N ASP A 194 -2.33 -4.15 -1.13
CA ASP A 194 -3.52 -4.39 -0.31
C ASP A 194 -4.21 -5.70 -0.69
N GLY A 195 -4.34 -6.00 -1.99
CA GLY A 195 -4.92 -7.25 -2.47
C GLY A 195 -4.13 -8.48 -2.03
N LEU A 196 -2.79 -8.38 -2.04
CA LEU A 196 -1.89 -9.42 -1.55
C LEU A 196 -2.04 -9.65 -0.04
N ILE A 197 -2.06 -8.59 0.76
CA ILE A 197 -2.14 -8.69 2.24
C ILE A 197 -3.52 -9.22 2.66
N ARG A 198 -4.61 -8.72 2.06
CA ARG A 198 -6.00 -9.07 2.42
C ARG A 198 -6.31 -10.55 2.27
N HIS A 199 -5.67 -11.26 1.33
CA HIS A 199 -6.04 -12.64 1.02
C HIS A 199 -5.50 -13.66 2.04
N PHE A 200 -4.33 -13.43 2.63
CA PHE A 200 -3.63 -14.45 3.44
C PHE A 200 -3.55 -14.15 4.94
N HIS A 201 -3.71 -12.88 5.34
CA HIS A 201 -3.52 -12.46 6.72
C HIS A 201 -4.44 -13.19 7.72
N LEU A 202 -5.69 -13.49 7.33
CA LEU A 202 -6.68 -14.11 8.22
C LEU A 202 -6.36 -15.58 8.58
N GLN A 203 -5.34 -16.21 7.97
CA GLN A 203 -5.02 -17.63 8.17
C GLN A 203 -3.60 -17.89 8.69
N ASN A 204 -2.88 -16.85 9.13
CA ASN A 204 -1.45 -16.93 9.47
C ASN A 204 -0.57 -17.47 8.33
N GLN A 205 -0.98 -17.15 7.09
CA GLN A 205 -0.24 -17.46 5.88
C GLN A 205 0.18 -16.15 5.22
N ALA A 206 1.19 -16.21 4.35
CA ALA A 206 1.65 -15.07 3.59
C ALA A 206 1.96 -15.49 2.15
N LEU A 207 1.40 -14.76 1.19
CA LEU A 207 1.85 -14.86 -0.19
C LEU A 207 3.06 -13.96 -0.38
N THR A 208 4.17 -14.56 -0.79
CA THR A 208 5.47 -13.88 -0.98
C THR A 208 6.25 -14.55 -2.11
N SER A 209 7.49 -14.13 -2.33
CA SER A 209 8.34 -14.61 -3.42
C SER A 209 7.64 -14.46 -4.78
N LEU A 210 7.12 -13.26 -5.03
CA LEU A 210 6.35 -12.95 -6.23
C LEU A 210 7.03 -11.87 -7.06
N LYS A 211 6.95 -12.03 -8.38
CA LYS A 211 7.18 -10.96 -9.36
C LYS A 211 5.85 -10.59 -9.99
N ILE A 212 5.42 -9.36 -9.77
CA ILE A 212 4.17 -8.81 -10.28
C ILE A 212 4.52 -7.78 -11.34
N THR A 213 4.17 -8.02 -12.59
CA THR A 213 4.46 -7.11 -13.71
C THR A 213 3.17 -6.49 -14.19
N VAL A 214 2.96 -5.20 -13.93
CA VAL A 214 1.85 -4.44 -14.49
C VAL A 214 2.16 -4.21 -15.97
N CYS A 215 1.36 -4.81 -16.84
CA CYS A 215 1.67 -4.87 -18.27
C CYS A 215 0.61 -4.23 -19.15
N ASN A 216 -0.61 -3.98 -18.64
CA ASN A 216 -1.68 -3.38 -19.43
C ASN A 216 -2.78 -2.80 -18.54
N GLY A 217 -3.77 -2.15 -19.15
CA GLY A 217 -4.97 -1.62 -18.51
C GLY A 217 -5.69 -0.68 -19.46
N SER A 218 -6.50 0.20 -18.92
CA SER A 218 -7.06 1.33 -19.66
C SER A 218 -7.59 2.38 -18.68
N TYR A 219 -7.78 3.60 -19.16
CA TYR A 219 -8.38 4.68 -18.38
C TYR A 219 -9.48 5.41 -19.16
N HIS A 220 -10.27 6.20 -18.45
CA HIS A 220 -11.19 7.16 -19.04
C HIS A 220 -10.91 8.55 -18.46
N GLU A 221 -10.60 9.52 -19.31
CA GLU A 221 -10.15 10.87 -18.92
C GLU A 221 -11.04 11.53 -17.86
N ILE A 222 -12.37 11.39 -17.97
CA ILE A 222 -13.34 12.04 -17.07
C ILE A 222 -13.73 11.15 -15.88
N ASN A 223 -13.67 9.83 -16.05
CA ASN A 223 -14.33 8.89 -15.13
C ASN A 223 -13.33 8.14 -14.25
N SER A 224 -12.04 8.18 -14.60
CA SER A 224 -10.98 7.57 -13.82
C SER A 224 -10.51 8.46 -12.70
N ARG A 225 -10.22 7.85 -11.56
CA ARG A 225 -9.62 8.48 -10.38
C ARG A 225 -8.55 7.56 -9.82
N GLU A 226 -7.60 8.14 -9.08
CA GLU A 226 -6.54 7.41 -8.39
C GLU A 226 -7.09 6.23 -7.58
N SER A 227 -8.09 6.46 -6.73
CA SER A 227 -8.71 5.42 -5.89
C SER A 227 -9.38 4.28 -6.68
N ASP A 228 -9.83 4.53 -7.90
CA ASP A 228 -10.50 3.51 -8.72
C ASP A 228 -9.51 2.43 -9.18
N TYR A 229 -8.23 2.79 -9.35
CA TYR A 229 -7.16 1.86 -9.68
C TYR A 229 -6.74 0.97 -8.51
N ARG A 230 -6.74 1.51 -7.28
CA ARG A 230 -6.54 0.70 -6.06
C ARG A 230 -7.61 -0.39 -5.96
N LEU A 231 -8.87 -0.03 -6.21
CA LEU A 231 -9.97 -1.01 -6.23
C LEU A 231 -9.88 -1.99 -7.40
N ALA A 232 -9.52 -1.51 -8.61
CA ALA A 232 -9.34 -2.38 -9.76
C ALA A 232 -8.26 -3.43 -9.51
N ALA A 233 -7.13 -3.08 -8.90
CA ALA A 233 -6.07 -4.02 -8.55
C ALA A 233 -6.49 -5.04 -7.49
N ILE A 234 -7.26 -4.63 -6.48
CA ILE A 234 -7.84 -5.55 -5.48
C ILE A 234 -8.81 -6.54 -6.16
N ILE A 235 -9.63 -6.07 -7.10
CA ILE A 235 -10.51 -6.93 -7.91
C ILE A 235 -9.69 -7.91 -8.74
N ALA A 236 -8.60 -7.45 -9.36
CA ALA A 236 -7.71 -8.28 -10.16
C ALA A 236 -7.16 -9.45 -9.33
N TRP A 237 -6.67 -9.16 -8.11
CA TRP A 237 -6.23 -10.19 -7.17
C TRP A 237 -7.34 -11.18 -6.83
N ARG A 238 -8.52 -10.68 -6.45
CA ARG A 238 -9.65 -11.56 -6.11
C ARG A 238 -9.96 -12.54 -7.24
N ASN A 239 -10.04 -12.04 -8.48
CA ASN A 239 -10.34 -12.85 -9.65
C ASN A 239 -9.21 -13.86 -9.95
N ALA A 240 -7.95 -13.42 -9.83
CA ALA A 240 -6.77 -14.25 -10.10
C ALA A 240 -6.61 -15.41 -9.11
N LEU A 241 -6.87 -15.15 -7.83
CA LEU A 241 -6.64 -16.12 -6.77
C LEU A 241 -7.73 -17.19 -6.66
N GLU A 242 -8.92 -16.96 -7.23
CA GLU A 242 -10.02 -17.94 -7.23
C GLU A 242 -9.66 -19.29 -7.87
N SER A 243 -8.73 -19.29 -8.84
CA SER A 243 -8.28 -20.50 -9.54
C SER A 243 -6.78 -20.76 -9.39
N ALA A 244 -6.09 -20.01 -8.54
CA ALA A 244 -4.66 -20.17 -8.32
C ALA A 244 -4.36 -21.38 -7.45
N GLU A 245 -3.32 -22.13 -7.82
CA GLU A 245 -2.69 -23.11 -6.92
C GLU A 245 -1.53 -22.45 -6.18
N PHE A 246 -1.45 -22.69 -4.87
CA PHE A 246 -0.36 -22.20 -4.03
C PHE A 246 0.56 -23.33 -3.60
N ILE A 247 1.85 -23.02 -3.49
CA ILE A 247 2.87 -23.91 -2.93
C ILE A 247 3.49 -23.27 -1.70
N ALA A 248 3.72 -24.06 -0.67
CA ALA A 248 4.51 -23.61 0.48
C ALA A 248 5.98 -23.49 0.06
N ILE A 249 6.66 -22.48 0.59
CA ILE A 249 8.08 -22.18 0.33
C ILE A 249 8.84 -21.97 1.63
#